data_AF-A0A7W0RFW4-F1
#
_entry.id   AF-A0A7W0RFW4-F1
#
_cell.length_a   1.000
_cell.length_b   1.000
_cell.length_c   1.000
_cell.angle_alpha   90.00
_cell.angle_beta   90.00
_cell.angle_gamma   90.00
#
_symmetry.space_group_name_H-M   'P 1'
#
loop_
_entity.id
_entity.type
_entity.pdbx_description
1 polymer ?
#
loop_
_entity_poly.entity_id
_entity_poly.type
_entity_poly.pdbx_seq_one_letter_code
_entity_poly.pdbx_strand_id
1 'polypeptide(L)'
;KTVFTAEERTAFIEAEVAELGNVQVKAFDTLLVDFARENGARTIVKGLRAISDFEYEFEMNQLNRKMAPDIESMYLMSAPEFSFLSSSGVKEVATFGGDLTGLVPPHVAERLKEALRR
;
A
#
# COMPACT_ATOMS: atom_id res chain seq x y z
N LYS A 1 -2.56 7.21 -12.90
CA LYS A 1 -1.19 6.92 -13.40
C LYS A 1 -0.25 6.80 -12.20
N THR A 2 0.59 5.76 -12.18
CA THR A 2 1.64 5.58 -11.17
C THR A 2 2.84 6.47 -11.52
N VAL A 3 3.55 6.96 -10.51
CA VAL A 3 4.77 7.78 -10.68
C VAL A 3 5.99 6.89 -10.87
N PHE A 4 6.02 5.79 -10.11
CA PHE A 4 7.08 4.79 -10.13
C PHE A 4 6.58 3.48 -10.75
N THR A 5 7.50 2.69 -11.30
CA THR A 5 7.20 1.36 -11.83
C THR A 5 6.85 0.36 -10.73
N ALA A 6 6.51 -0.88 -11.08
CA ALA A 6 6.28 -1.93 -10.08
C ALA A 6 7.59 -2.32 -9.38
N GLU A 7 8.68 -2.38 -10.14
CA GLU A 7 10.03 -2.71 -9.66
C GLU A 7 10.52 -1.67 -8.66
N GLU A 8 10.38 -0.38 -8.99
CA GLU A 8 10.78 0.70 -8.09
C GLU A 8 9.99 0.71 -6.78
N ARG A 9 8.66 0.50 -6.85
CA ARG A 9 7.82 0.42 -5.65
C ARG A 9 8.17 -0.80 -4.79
N THR A 10 8.48 -1.93 -5.42
CA THR A 10 8.91 -3.14 -4.73
C THR A 10 10.21 -2.88 -4.00
N ALA A 11 11.21 -2.27 -4.66
CA ALA A 11 12.49 -1.93 -4.06
C ALA A 11 12.36 -0.97 -2.87
N PHE A 12 11.47 0.03 -2.94
CA PHE A 12 11.22 0.92 -1.80
C PHE A 12 10.67 0.17 -0.59
N ILE A 13 9.72 -0.74 -0.80
CA ILE A 13 9.12 -1.51 0.30
C ILE A 13 10.16 -2.49 0.87
N GLU A 14 10.92 -3.18 0.02
CA GLU A 14 11.96 -4.12 0.43
C GLU A 14 13.00 -3.46 1.34
N ALA A 15 13.42 -2.23 1.01
CA ALA A 15 14.36 -1.49 1.83
C ALA A 15 13.82 -1.20 3.25
N GLU A 16 12.54 -0.84 3.37
CA GLU A 16 11.91 -0.49 4.65
C GLU A 16 11.59 -1.70 5.54
N VAL A 17 11.43 -2.88 4.94
CA VAL A 17 11.12 -4.12 5.67
C VAL A 17 12.30 -5.08 5.78
N ALA A 18 13.49 -4.67 5.34
CA ALA A 18 14.68 -5.53 5.26
C ALA A 18 15.07 -6.18 6.59
N GLU A 19 14.83 -5.48 7.72
CA GLU A 19 15.13 -5.99 9.06
C GLU A 19 14.05 -6.94 9.60
N LEU A 20 12.88 -7.00 8.96
CA LEU A 20 11.78 -7.89 9.34
C LEU A 20 11.97 -9.26 8.68
N GLY A 21 12.63 -10.18 9.39
CA GLY A 21 12.95 -11.53 8.88
C GLY A 21 11.76 -12.42 8.48
N ASN A 22 10.53 -11.96 8.69
CA ASN A 22 9.29 -12.64 8.34
C ASN A 22 8.45 -11.90 7.28
N VAL A 23 8.99 -10.87 6.63
CA VAL A 23 8.31 -10.11 5.58
C VAL A 23 8.94 -10.39 4.22
N GLN A 24 8.10 -10.60 3.21
CA GLN A 24 8.49 -10.76 1.82
C GLN A 24 7.70 -9.79 0.96
N VAL A 25 8.37 -9.14 0.01
CA VAL A 25 7.73 -8.24 -0.96
C VAL A 25 7.70 -8.95 -2.31
N LYS A 26 6.54 -8.98 -2.95
CA LYS A 26 6.35 -9.60 -4.26
C LYS A 26 5.35 -8.78 -5.06
N ALA A 27 5.71 -8.48 -6.31
CA ALA A 27 4.77 -7.95 -7.29
C ALA A 27 3.95 -9.10 -7.89
N PHE A 28 2.72 -8.80 -8.31
CA PHE A 28 1.83 -9.75 -8.96
C PHE A 28 0.94 -9.03 -9.99
N ASP A 29 0.49 -9.77 -11.00
CA ASP A 29 -0.40 -9.33 -12.07
C ASP A 29 -1.65 -10.22 -12.20
N THR A 30 -1.88 -11.09 -11.22
CA THR A 30 -3.05 -11.98 -11.09
C THR A 30 -4.10 -11.39 -10.13
N LEU A 31 -5.19 -12.12 -9.88
CA LEU A 31 -6.15 -11.73 -8.84
C LEU A 31 -5.50 -11.85 -7.47
N LEU A 32 -5.82 -10.91 -6.57
CA LEU A 32 -5.28 -10.89 -5.20
C LEU A 32 -5.52 -12.22 -4.45
N VAL A 33 -6.69 -12.83 -4.64
CA VAL A 33 -7.04 -14.11 -3.99
C VAL A 33 -6.26 -15.30 -4.56
N ASP A 34 -5.90 -15.26 -5.85
CA ASP A 34 -5.07 -16.30 -6.46
C ASP A 34 -3.62 -16.14 -6.02
N PHE A 35 -3.11 -14.91 -6.01
CA PHE A 35 -1.80 -14.58 -5.44
C PHE A 35 -1.69 -15.01 -3.96
N ALA A 36 -2.74 -14.79 -3.17
CA ALA A 36 -2.79 -15.25 -1.78
C ALA A 36 -2.69 -16.79 -1.70
N ARG A 37 -3.43 -17.55 -2.53
CA ARG A 37 -3.35 -19.02 -2.59
C ARG A 37 -1.98 -19.53 -3.01
N GLU A 38 -1.38 -18.92 -4.04
CA GLU A 38 -0.04 -19.27 -4.51
C GLU A 38 1.03 -19.13 -3.42
N ASN A 39 0.82 -18.20 -2.49
CA ASN A 39 1.70 -17.99 -1.33
C ASN A 39 1.24 -18.74 -0.06
N GLY A 40 0.20 -19.57 -0.15
CA GLY A 40 -0.36 -20.30 1.00
C GLY A 40 -1.01 -19.39 2.06
N ALA A 41 -1.34 -18.16 1.71
CA ALA A 41 -1.95 -17.20 2.62
C ALA A 41 -3.45 -17.52 2.80
N ARG A 42 -3.89 -17.46 4.07
CA ARG A 42 -5.31 -17.60 4.45
C ARG A 42 -5.95 -16.27 4.85
N THR A 43 -5.16 -15.21 4.91
CA THR A 43 -5.61 -13.91 5.41
C THR A 43 -5.02 -12.79 4.57
N ILE A 44 -5.86 -11.83 4.19
CA ILE A 44 -5.48 -10.56 3.57
C ILE A 44 -5.65 -9.48 4.64
N VAL A 45 -4.58 -8.76 4.99
CA VAL A 45 -4.64 -7.66 5.96
C VAL A 45 -4.74 -6.34 5.22
N LYS A 46 -5.67 -5.48 5.64
CA LYS A 46 -5.89 -4.15 5.06
C LYS A 46 -6.07 -3.09 6.13
N GLY A 47 -5.60 -1.88 5.83
CA GLY A 47 -5.79 -0.70 6.69
C GLY A 47 -7.05 0.09 6.31
N LEU A 48 -7.78 0.59 7.30
CA LEU A 48 -8.85 1.57 7.12
C LEU A 48 -8.43 2.89 7.79
N ARG A 49 -8.54 4.02 7.07
CA ARG A 49 -8.24 5.35 7.65
C ARG A 49 -9.48 6.09 8.07
N ALA A 50 -10.54 5.97 7.28
CA ALA A 50 -11.82 6.65 7.50
C ALA A 50 -12.99 5.76 7.05
N ILE A 51 -14.20 6.16 7.41
CA ILE A 51 -15.44 5.48 7.00
C ILE A 51 -15.55 5.36 5.47
N SER A 52 -15.03 6.34 4.72
CA SER A 52 -15.03 6.30 3.25
C SER A 52 -14.21 5.15 2.66
N ASP A 53 -13.14 4.71 3.33
CA ASP A 53 -12.36 3.55 2.88
C ASP A 53 -13.19 2.25 3.08
N PHE A 54 -14.07 2.22 4.09
CA PHE A 54 -14.82 1.02 4.47
C PHE A 54 -15.80 0.58 3.39
N GLU A 55 -16.56 1.49 2.77
CA GLU A 55 -17.57 1.11 1.76
C GLU A 55 -16.92 0.39 0.57
N TYR A 56 -15.86 0.99 0.01
CA TYR A 56 -15.09 0.39 -1.07
C TYR A 56 -14.47 -0.95 -0.67
N GLU A 57 -13.87 -1.00 0.52
CA GLU A 57 -13.23 -2.21 1.02
C GLU A 57 -14.22 -3.34 1.32
N PHE A 58 -15.41 -3.00 1.79
CA PHE A 58 -16.49 -3.95 2.04
C PHE A 58 -16.98 -4.59 0.74
N GLU A 59 -17.20 -3.80 -0.32
CA GLU A 59 -17.58 -4.33 -1.63
C GLU A 59 -16.51 -5.27 -2.20
N MET A 60 -15.24 -4.89 -2.13
CA MET A 60 -14.12 -5.73 -2.58
C MET A 60 -14.02 -7.03 -1.77
N ASN A 61 -14.27 -6.98 -0.46
CA ASN A 61 -14.28 -8.18 0.38
C ASN A 61 -15.37 -9.17 -0.05
N GLN A 62 -16.57 -8.70 -0.37
CA GLN A 62 -17.68 -9.56 -0.80
C GLN A 62 -17.33 -10.30 -2.10
N LEU A 63 -16.66 -9.62 -3.04
CA LEU A 63 -16.16 -10.23 -4.27
C LEU A 63 -15.07 -11.27 -3.99
N ASN A 64 -14.08 -10.92 -3.17
CA ASN A 64 -12.99 -11.83 -2.81
C ASN A 64 -13.53 -13.08 -2.09
N ARG A 65 -14.44 -12.91 -1.13
CA ARG A 65 -15.07 -14.03 -0.39
C ARG A 65 -15.89 -14.93 -1.31
N LYS A 66 -16.51 -14.39 -2.36
CA LYS A 66 -17.23 -15.20 -3.35
C LYS A 66 -16.28 -16.07 -4.18
N MET A 67 -15.10 -15.57 -4.52
CA MET A 67 -14.09 -16.27 -5.33
C MET A 67 -13.22 -17.22 -4.49
N ALA A 68 -12.94 -16.84 -3.25
CA ALA A 68 -12.07 -17.55 -2.32
C ALA A 68 -12.63 -17.53 -0.90
N PRO A 69 -13.64 -18.37 -0.61
CA PRO A 69 -14.26 -18.43 0.72
C PRO A 69 -13.31 -18.96 1.81
N ASP A 70 -12.18 -19.54 1.42
CA ASP A 70 -11.09 -20.02 2.28
C ASP A 70 -10.10 -18.92 2.70
N ILE A 71 -10.22 -17.71 2.14
CA ILE A 71 -9.36 -16.56 2.43
C ILE A 71 -10.18 -15.51 3.17
N GLU A 72 -9.72 -15.11 4.35
CA GLU A 72 -10.38 -14.10 5.17
C GLU A 72 -9.72 -12.72 4.99
N SER A 73 -10.51 -11.65 4.97
CA SER A 73 -9.98 -10.28 5.01
C SER A 73 -10.03 -9.75 6.45
N MET A 74 -8.90 -9.26 6.94
CA MET A 74 -8.77 -8.64 8.26
C MET A 74 -8.47 -7.14 8.10
N TYR A 75 -9.26 -6.32 8.78
CA TYR A 75 -9.14 -4.87 8.73
C TYR A 75 -8.57 -4.30 10.03
N LEU A 76 -7.57 -3.44 9.91
CA LEU A 76 -6.96 -2.72 11.02
C LEU A 76 -7.20 -1.22 10.85
N MET A 77 -7.64 -0.56 11.92
CA MET A 77 -7.77 0.89 11.91
C MET A 77 -6.38 1.52 11.94
N SER A 78 -6.15 2.50 11.07
CA SER A 78 -4.89 3.25 11.02
C SER A 78 -4.74 4.06 12.31
N ALA A 79 -3.50 4.22 12.79
CA ALA A 79 -3.23 5.12 13.91
C ALA A 79 -3.66 6.56 13.54
N PRO A 80 -4.24 7.34 14.48
CA PRO A 80 -4.74 8.67 14.19
C PRO A 80 -3.70 9.59 13.53
N GLU A 81 -2.43 9.49 13.93
CA GLU A 81 -1.33 10.30 13.37
C GLU A 81 -1.04 10.02 11.89
N PHE A 82 -1.51 8.89 11.33
CA PHE A 82 -1.33 8.54 9.92
C PHE A 82 -2.64 8.56 9.12
N SER A 83 -3.78 8.88 9.77
CA SER A 83 -5.11 8.83 9.14
C SER A 83 -5.26 9.76 7.93
N PHE A 84 -4.57 10.90 7.91
CA PHE A 84 -4.61 11.87 6.82
C PHE A 84 -3.67 11.50 5.65
N LEU A 85 -2.77 10.53 5.84
CA LEU A 85 -1.74 10.20 4.87
C LEU A 85 -2.33 9.44 3.68
N SER A 86 -2.01 9.89 2.48
CA SER A 86 -2.30 9.17 1.23
C SER A 86 -1.18 9.38 0.23
N SER A 87 -0.86 8.37 -0.58
CA SER A 87 0.14 8.55 -1.65
C SER A 87 -0.25 9.66 -2.61
N SER A 88 -1.55 9.89 -2.86
CA SER A 88 -2.02 11.01 -3.69
C SER A 88 -1.68 12.36 -3.08
N GLY A 89 -2.00 12.58 -1.80
CA GLY A 89 -1.68 13.83 -1.09
C GLY A 89 -0.18 14.06 -1.00
N VAL A 90 0.61 13.02 -0.68
CA VAL A 90 2.07 13.12 -0.64
C VAL A 90 2.65 13.51 -2.01
N LYS A 91 2.17 12.91 -3.09
CA LYS A 91 2.60 13.26 -4.45
C LYS A 91 2.22 14.69 -4.82
N GLU A 92 1.07 15.19 -4.37
CA GLU A 92 0.66 16.57 -4.60
C GLU A 92 1.60 17.55 -3.90
N VAL A 93 1.89 17.33 -2.61
CA VAL A 93 2.86 18.13 -1.86
C VAL A 93 4.23 18.12 -2.55
N ALA A 94 4.70 16.94 -2.97
CA ALA A 94 5.97 16.79 -3.70
C ALA A 94 5.98 17.58 -5.02
N THR A 95 4.89 17.53 -5.79
CA THR A 95 4.75 18.22 -7.08
C THR A 95 4.91 19.74 -6.95
N PHE A 96 4.47 20.31 -5.82
CA PHE A 96 4.56 21.74 -5.53
C PHE A 96 5.76 22.13 -4.66
N GLY A 97 6.71 21.21 -4.46
CA GLY A 97 7.94 21.46 -3.70
C GLY A 97 7.74 21.63 -2.19
N GLY A 98 6.65 21.11 -1.65
CA GLY A 98 6.41 21.10 -0.20
C GLY A 98 7.30 20.13 0.56
N ASP A 99 7.33 20.27 1.88
CA ASP A 99 8.11 19.40 2.76
C ASP A 99 7.44 18.02 2.92
N LEU A 100 8.25 16.97 2.80
CA LEU A 100 7.83 15.57 2.93
C LEU A 100 8.34 14.92 4.22
N THR A 101 9.01 15.68 5.08
CA THR A 101 9.57 15.19 6.35
C THR A 101 8.46 14.57 7.20
N GLY A 102 8.66 13.31 7.61
CA GLY A 102 7.69 12.56 8.42
C GLY A 102 6.48 12.02 7.66
N LEU A 103 6.35 12.28 6.36
CA LEU A 103 5.25 11.74 5.53
C LEU A 103 5.64 10.42 4.86
N VAL A 104 6.90 10.26 4.50
CA VAL A 104 7.47 9.05 3.87
C VAL A 104 8.92 8.85 4.32
N PRO A 105 9.48 7.65 4.15
CA PRO A 105 10.90 7.43 4.40
C PRO A 105 11.79 8.37 3.55
N PRO A 106 12.96 8.81 4.07
CA PRO A 106 13.80 9.82 3.41
C PRO A 106 14.18 9.45 1.97
N HIS A 107 14.50 8.17 1.73
CA HIS A 107 14.90 7.71 0.40
C HIS A 107 13.75 7.84 -0.63
N VAL A 108 12.49 7.63 -0.19
CA VAL A 108 11.30 7.80 -1.04
C VAL A 108 11.02 9.29 -1.27
N ALA A 109 11.22 10.14 -0.27
CA ALA A 109 11.04 11.59 -0.40
C ALA A 109 11.95 12.17 -1.49
N GLU A 110 13.23 11.77 -1.52
CA GLU A 110 14.18 12.21 -2.54
C GLU A 110 13.77 11.73 -3.94
N ARG A 111 13.39 10.47 -4.08
CA ARG A 111 12.89 9.94 -5.37
C ARG A 111 11.62 10.64 -5.85
N LEU A 112 10.71 11.00 -4.95
CA LEU A 112 9.50 11.77 -5.27
C LEU A 112 9.85 13.18 -5.75
N LYS A 113 10.77 13.86 -5.08
CA LYS A 113 11.25 15.19 -5.49
C LYS A 113 11.88 15.14 -6.88
N GLU A 114 12.72 14.15 -7.17
CA GLU A 114 13.33 13.98 -8.50
C GLU A 114 12.29 13.72 -9.59
N ALA A 115 11.29 12.87 -9.33
CA ALA A 115 10.32 12.44 -10.32
C ALA A 115 9.18 13.45 -10.59
N LEU A 116 8.85 14.31 -9.62
CA LEU A 116 7.65 15.17 -9.67
C LEU A 116 7.93 16.67 -9.67
N ARG A 117 9.20 17.08 -9.63
CA ARG A 117 9.55 18.50 -9.67
C ARG A 117 9.06 19.13 -10.97
N ARG A 118 8.27 20.19 -10.81
CA ARG A 118 7.92 21.10 -11.91
C ARG A 118 9.09 21.99 -12.28
#